data_AF-A0A957WJD4-F1
#
_entry.id   AF-A0A957WJD4-F1
#
_cell.length_a   1.000
_cell.length_b   1.000
_cell.length_c   1.000
_cell.angle_alpha   90.00
_cell.angle_beta   90.00
_cell.angle_gamma   90.00
#
_symmetry.space_group_name_H-M   'P 1'
#
loop_
_entity.id
_entity.type
_entity.pdbx_description
1 polymer ?
#
loop_
_entity_poly.entity_id
_entity_poly.type
_entity_poly.pdbx_seq_one_letter_code
_entity_poly.pdbx_strand_id
1 'polypeptide(L)'
;MSTTRIFVLSDHLMFAHGLRSLLSQDPDLQLVGQETDIDRALEQIKVSQPDIVILDSSGPSMQKLDLKRILLARPGLKVIGLSLNSNNLYIYQATQKVVDSILDFKLAILQAPLLTDSNG
;
A
#
# COMPACT_ATOMS: atom_id res chain seq x y z
N MET A 1 -15.10 15.27 -5.60
CA MET A 1 -14.68 13.85 -5.51
C MET A 1 -13.72 13.72 -4.34
N SER A 2 -13.76 12.62 -3.59
CA SER A 2 -12.90 12.41 -2.42
C SER A 2 -11.54 11.86 -2.86
N THR A 3 -10.47 12.59 -2.55
CA THR A 3 -9.09 12.16 -2.78
C THR A 3 -8.77 10.95 -1.92
N THR A 4 -8.25 9.89 -2.53
CA THR A 4 -7.82 8.65 -1.86
C THR A 4 -6.44 8.87 -1.24
N ARG A 5 -6.34 8.67 0.08
CA ARG A 5 -5.13 8.89 0.88
C ARG A 5 -4.33 7.60 0.97
N ILE A 6 -3.09 7.64 0.49
CA ILE A 6 -2.21 6.48 0.36
C ILE A 6 -1.00 6.67 1.26
N PHE A 7 -0.66 5.63 2.02
CA PHE A 7 0.56 5.54 2.79
C PHE A 7 1.45 4.43 2.20
N VAL A 8 2.76 4.64 2.14
CA VAL A 8 3.71 3.64 1.61
C VAL A 8 4.63 3.14 2.72
N LEU A 9 4.72 1.82 2.89
CA LEU A 9 5.74 1.19 3.71
C LEU A 9 6.63 0.36 2.80
N SER A 10 7.91 0.76 2.70
CA SER A 10 8.91 0.11 1.84
C SER A 10 10.31 0.41 2.35
N ASP A 11 11.17 -0.60 2.39
CA ASP A 11 12.61 -0.47 2.62
C ASP A 11 13.39 -0.11 1.33
N HIS A 12 12.74 -0.10 0.17
CA HIS A 12 13.33 0.26 -1.12
C HIS A 12 13.00 1.70 -1.52
N LEU A 13 13.95 2.62 -1.28
CA LEU A 13 13.77 4.05 -1.56
C LEU A 13 13.42 4.37 -3.03
N MET A 14 13.98 3.62 -3.99
CA MET A 14 13.67 3.81 -5.42
C MET A 14 12.22 3.44 -5.74
N PHE A 15 11.71 2.38 -5.11
CA PHE A 15 10.32 1.96 -5.27
C PHE A 15 9.37 3.07 -4.81
N ALA A 16 9.60 3.59 -3.61
CA ALA A 16 8.78 4.65 -3.05
C ALA A 16 8.85 5.96 -3.87
N HIS A 17 10.02 6.30 -4.42
CA HIS A 17 10.14 7.42 -5.36
C HIS A 17 9.33 7.20 -6.64
N GLY A 18 9.37 5.99 -7.21
CA GLY A 18 8.56 5.61 -8.37
C GLY A 18 7.06 5.75 -8.09
N LEU A 19 6.59 5.23 -6.96
CA LEU A 19 5.21 5.39 -6.52
C LEU A 19 4.84 6.85 -6.32
N ARG A 20 5.68 7.66 -5.69
CA ARG A 20 5.41 9.10 -5.51
C ARG A 20 5.21 9.80 -6.85
N SER A 21 6.09 9.56 -7.82
CA SER A 21 5.97 10.12 -9.16
C SER A 21 4.72 9.63 -9.89
N LEU A 22 4.37 8.35 -9.74
CA LEU A 22 3.17 7.74 -10.32
C LEU A 22 1.89 8.36 -9.74
N LEU A 23 1.79 8.40 -8.41
CA LEU A 23 0.63 8.93 -7.70
C LEU A 23 0.44 10.43 -7.94
N SER A 24 1.53 11.19 -8.08
CA SER A 24 1.46 12.64 -8.32
C SER A 24 0.82 13.03 -9.67
N GLN A 25 0.70 12.07 -10.60
CA GLN A 25 0.05 12.30 -11.89
C GLN A 25 -1.48 12.23 -11.81
N ASP A 26 -2.04 11.71 -10.71
CA ASP A 26 -3.49 11.55 -10.53
C ASP A 26 -3.99 12.42 -9.36
N PRO A 27 -4.78 13.47 -9.61
CA PRO A 27 -5.29 14.35 -8.55
C PRO A 27 -6.26 13.66 -7.59
N ASP A 28 -6.81 12.49 -7.95
CA ASP A 28 -7.65 11.70 -7.07
C ASP A 28 -6.83 10.89 -6.04
N LEU A 29 -5.50 10.85 -6.16
CA LEU A 29 -4.61 10.10 -5.30
C LEU A 29 -3.67 11.04 -4.53
N GLN A 30 -3.50 10.81 -3.24
CA GLN A 30 -2.60 11.60 -2.40
C GLN A 30 -1.70 10.70 -1.57
N LEU A 31 -0.38 10.85 -1.73
CA LEU A 31 0.59 10.24 -0.80
C LEU A 31 0.62 11.06 0.50
N VAL A 32 0.17 10.47 1.61
CA VAL A 32 0.05 11.12 2.92
C VAL A 32 1.18 10.77 3.89
N GLY A 33 2.00 9.79 3.54
CA GLY A 33 3.17 9.40 4.33
C GLY A 33 3.94 8.24 3.71
N GLN A 34 5.18 8.10 4.15
CA GLN A 34 6.06 7.01 3.78
C GLN A 34 6.96 6.67 4.97
N GLU A 35 7.13 5.39 5.25
CA GLU A 35 8.11 4.90 6.23
C GLU A 35 8.81 3.63 5.72
N THR A 36 9.97 3.33 6.28
CA THR A 36 10.67 2.06 6.05
C THR A 36 10.53 1.10 7.23
N ASP A 37 10.10 1.62 8.38
CA ASP A 37 9.98 0.91 9.64
C ASP A 37 8.50 0.78 10.04
N ILE A 38 8.08 -0.42 10.44
CA ILE A 38 6.67 -0.67 10.77
C ILE A 38 6.23 0.11 12.01
N ASP A 39 7.07 0.25 13.03
CA ASP A 39 6.65 0.88 14.28
C ASP A 39 6.38 2.38 14.04
N ARG A 40 7.27 3.04 13.30
CA ARG A 40 7.05 4.42 12.83
C ARG A 40 5.86 4.53 11.89
N ALA A 41 5.69 3.57 10.98
CA ALA A 41 4.56 3.54 10.08
C ALA A 41 3.24 3.48 10.85
N LEU A 42 3.13 2.66 11.90
CA LEU A 42 1.92 2.55 12.71
C LEU A 42 1.59 3.85 13.44
N GLU A 43 2.58 4.58 13.94
CA GLU A 43 2.39 5.91 14.52
C GLU A 43 1.87 6.91 13.48
N GLN A 44 2.50 6.95 12.31
CA GLN A 44 2.11 7.84 11.23
C GLN A 44 0.74 7.49 10.63
N ILE A 45 0.39 6.21 10.50
CA ILE A 45 -0.91 5.75 9.99
C ILE A 45 -2.04 6.24 10.90
N LYS A 46 -1.84 6.23 12.23
CA LYS A 46 -2.84 6.75 13.19
C LYS A 46 -3.08 8.25 13.01
N VAL A 47 -2.03 9.02 12.69
CA VAL A 47 -2.12 10.48 12.53
C VAL A 47 -2.62 10.86 11.14
N SER A 48 -2.04 10.25 10.10
CA SER A 48 -2.32 10.57 8.70
C SER A 48 -3.64 9.99 8.19
N GLN A 49 -4.22 9.02 8.88
CA GLN A 49 -5.52 8.42 8.55
C GLN A 49 -5.63 8.07 7.04
N PRO A 50 -4.74 7.21 6.52
CA PRO A 50 -4.81 6.81 5.12
C PRO A 50 -6.03 5.91 4.88
N ASP A 51 -6.52 5.91 3.64
CA ASP A 51 -7.52 4.95 3.17
C ASP A 51 -6.86 3.62 2.79
N ILE A 52 -5.61 3.69 2.33
CA ILE A 52 -4.86 2.55 1.78
C ILE A 52 -3.40 2.60 2.25
N VAL A 53 -2.86 1.46 2.66
CA VAL A 53 -1.42 1.23 2.81
C VAL A 53 -0.91 0.37 1.66
N ILE A 54 0.13 0.84 0.97
CA ILE A 54 0.89 0.06 0.02
C ILE A 54 2.13 -0.48 0.73
N LEU A 55 2.26 -1.79 0.75
CA LEU A 55 3.40 -2.52 1.31
C LEU A 55 4.27 -3.01 0.17
N ASP A 56 5.55 -2.70 0.21
CA ASP A 56 6.50 -3.34 -0.69
C ASP A 56 6.69 -4.82 -0.33
N SER A 57 6.21 -5.76 -1.15
CA SER A 57 6.31 -7.20 -0.89
C SER A 57 7.53 -7.86 -1.55
N SER A 58 8.45 -7.07 -2.13
CA SER A 58 9.65 -7.61 -2.79
C SER A 58 10.69 -8.16 -1.79
N GLY A 59 10.71 -7.65 -0.56
CA GLY A 59 11.70 -8.02 0.46
C GLY A 59 11.24 -9.11 1.45
N PRO A 60 12.16 -9.95 1.99
CA PRO A 60 11.85 -10.97 2.98
C PRO A 60 11.39 -10.40 4.33
N SER A 61 11.79 -9.16 4.66
CA SER A 61 11.34 -8.43 5.85
C SER A 61 9.84 -8.16 5.81
N MET A 62 9.32 -7.84 4.62
CA MET A 62 7.93 -7.42 4.42
C MET A 62 6.97 -8.61 4.33
N GLN A 63 7.47 -9.78 3.94
CA GLN A 63 6.72 -11.04 4.02
C GLN A 63 6.50 -11.50 5.48
N LYS A 64 7.33 -11.04 6.41
CA LYS A 64 7.20 -11.33 7.86
C LYS A 64 6.40 -10.26 8.62
N LEU A 65 5.88 -9.28 7.90
CA LEU A 65 5.13 -8.18 8.50
C LEU A 65 3.83 -8.71 9.11
N ASP A 66 3.65 -8.48 10.41
CA ASP A 66 2.38 -8.80 11.05
C ASP A 66 1.32 -7.76 10.66
N LEU A 67 0.59 -8.05 9.58
CA LEU A 67 -0.50 -7.21 9.07
C LEU A 67 -1.60 -6.97 10.11
N LYS A 68 -1.73 -7.83 11.13
CA LYS A 68 -2.71 -7.62 12.21
C LYS A 68 -2.39 -6.35 12.99
N ARG A 69 -1.12 -5.97 13.13
CA ARG A 69 -0.73 -4.71 13.79
C ARG A 69 -1.27 -3.49 13.06
N ILE A 70 -1.28 -3.53 11.73
CA ILE A 70 -1.82 -2.44 10.88
C ILE A 70 -3.35 -2.35 11.06
N LEU A 71 -4.04 -3.49 11.06
CA LEU A 71 -5.48 -3.55 11.33
C LEU A 71 -5.87 -3.01 12.70
N LEU A 72 -5.11 -3.38 13.73
CA LEU A 72 -5.33 -2.88 15.10
C LEU A 72 -5.10 -1.38 15.20
N ALA A 73 -4.14 -0.82 14.45
CA ALA A 73 -3.90 0.62 14.41
C ALA A 73 -4.99 1.38 13.63
N ARG A 74 -5.55 0.78 12.57
CA ARG A 74 -6.62 1.39 11.77
C ARG A 74 -7.61 0.32 11.25
N PRO A 75 -8.72 0.08 11.96
CA PRO A 75 -9.78 -0.79 11.47
C PRO A 75 -10.38 -0.28 10.16
N GLY A 76 -10.61 -1.19 9.20
CA GLY A 76 -11.14 -0.84 7.88
C GLY A 76 -10.09 -0.27 6.92
N LEU A 77 -8.81 -0.31 7.27
CA LEU A 77 -7.72 0.07 6.38
C LEU A 77 -7.58 -0.98 5.27
N LYS A 78 -7.48 -0.52 4.02
CA LYS A 78 -7.13 -1.39 2.89
C LYS A 78 -5.61 -1.53 2.84
N VAL A 79 -5.12 -2.74 2.60
CA VAL A 79 -3.69 -3.01 2.50
C VAL A 79 -3.42 -3.70 1.18
N ILE A 80 -2.50 -3.14 0.39
CA ILE A 80 -2.09 -3.65 -0.91
C ILE A 80 -0.62 -4.02 -0.81
N GLY A 81 -0.29 -5.32 -0.86
CA GLY A 81 1.09 -5.72 -1.07
C GLY A 81 1.48 -5.51 -2.53
N LEU A 82 2.68 -5.01 -2.78
CA LEU A 82 3.13 -4.56 -4.08
C LEU A 82 4.57 -5.01 -4.29
N SER A 83 4.81 -5.83 -5.29
CA SER A 83 6.17 -6.21 -5.70
C SER A 83 6.43 -5.73 -7.12
N LEU A 84 7.63 -5.19 -7.33
CA LEU A 84 8.19 -4.97 -8.66
C LEU A 84 9.08 -6.16 -9.00
N ASN A 85 8.58 -7.05 -9.85
CA ASN A 85 9.39 -8.11 -10.43
C ASN A 85 9.18 -8.10 -11.96
N SER A 86 10.26 -8.13 -12.72
CA SER A 86 10.21 -8.20 -14.20
C SER A 86 9.31 -7.14 -14.86
N ASN A 87 9.45 -5.86 -14.47
CA ASN A 87 8.67 -4.69 -14.94
C ASN A 87 7.16 -4.71 -14.65
N ASN A 88 6.67 -5.68 -13.89
CA ASN A 88 5.25 -5.81 -13.56
C ASN A 88 5.00 -5.50 -12.09
N LEU A 89 3.86 -4.89 -11.84
CA LEU A 89 3.37 -4.56 -10.51
C LEU A 89 2.41 -5.66 -10.05
N TYR A 90 2.71 -6.32 -8.93
CA TYR A 90 1.89 -7.41 -8.39
C TYR A 90 1.14 -7.00 -7.14
N ILE A 91 -0.19 -7.06 -7.17
CA ILE A 91 -1.03 -6.71 -6.01
C ILE A 91 -1.34 -7.96 -5.18
N TYR A 92 -1.09 -7.88 -3.87
CA TYR A 92 -1.34 -8.94 -2.88
C TYR A 92 -2.45 -8.52 -1.91
N GLN A 93 -3.61 -9.15 -2.07
CA GLN A 93 -4.72 -9.10 -1.10
C GLN A 93 -5.43 -10.45 -0.87
N ALA A 94 -5.15 -11.45 -1.69
CA ALA A 94 -5.59 -12.85 -1.68
C ALA A 94 -5.41 -13.46 -3.09
N THR A 95 -5.43 -12.60 -4.11
CA THR A 95 -5.21 -12.90 -5.53
C THR A 95 -4.11 -12.02 -6.10
N GLN A 96 -3.27 -12.58 -6.97
CA GLN A 96 -2.24 -11.83 -7.71
C GLN A 96 -2.88 -11.18 -8.93
N LYS A 97 -2.75 -9.86 -9.06
CA LYS A 97 -3.09 -9.12 -10.29
C LYS A 97 -1.82 -8.45 -10.83
N VAL A 98 -1.54 -8.69 -12.11
CA VAL A 98 -0.52 -7.94 -12.86
C VAL A 98 -1.10 -6.59 -13.23
N VAL A 99 -0.35 -5.54 -12.96
CA VAL A 99 -0.66 -4.17 -13.32
C VAL A 99 0.47 -3.65 -14.20
N ASP A 100 0.13 -3.22 -15.41
CA ASP A 100 1.02 -2.75 -16.47
C ASP A 100 0.76 -1.28 -16.87
N SER A 101 -0.33 -0.67 -16.37
CA SER A 101 -0.67 0.73 -16.60
C SER A 101 -1.05 1.49 -15.33
N ILE A 102 -0.99 2.83 -15.38
CA ILE A 102 -1.47 3.71 -14.29
C ILE A 102 -2.96 3.49 -14.02
N LEU A 103 -3.74 3.25 -15.07
CA LEU A 103 -5.18 3.00 -14.95
C LEU A 103 -5.44 1.68 -14.21
N ASP A 104 -4.69 0.63 -14.54
CA ASP A 104 -4.80 -0.67 -13.86
C ASP A 104 -4.42 -0.58 -12.39
N PHE A 105 -3.41 0.24 -12.09
CA PHE A 105 -3.00 0.53 -10.73
C PHE A 105 -4.10 1.26 -9.95
N LYS A 106 -4.65 2.33 -10.52
CA LYS A 106 -5.77 3.08 -9.92
C LYS A 106 -6.97 2.18 -9.66
N LEU A 107 -7.38 1.38 -10.66
CA LEU A 107 -8.50 0.47 -10.51
C LEU A 107 -8.27 -0.53 -9.39
N ALA A 108 -7.06 -1.06 -9.27
CA ALA A 108 -6.75 -2.01 -8.21
C ALA A 108 -6.69 -1.37 -6.82
N ILE A 109 -6.21 -0.12 -6.71
CA ILE A 109 -6.29 0.70 -5.49
C ILE A 109 -7.75 0.89 -5.06
N LEU A 110 -8.61 1.29 -6.00
CA LEU A 110 -10.01 1.59 -5.71
C LEU A 110 -10.82 0.33 -5.36
N GLN A 111 -10.53 -0.78 -6.05
CA GLN A 111 -11.20 -2.07 -5.87
C GLN A 111 -10.62 -2.91 -4.73
N ALA A 112 -9.54 -2.46 -4.09
CA ALA A 112 -8.92 -3.19 -3.00
C ALA A 112 -9.95 -3.52 -1.90
N PRO A 113 -10.21 -4.80 -1.58
CA PRO A 113 -11.01 -5.18 -0.43
C PRO A 113 -10.47 -4.57 0.86
N LEU A 114 -11.36 -4.43 1.84
CA LEU A 114 -10.94 -4.17 3.21
C LEU A 114 -10.05 -5.32 3.67
N LEU A 115 -8.94 -4.99 4.32
CA LEU A 115 -8.18 -6.02 5.01
C LEU A 115 -9.06 -6.51 6.17
N THR A 116 -9.55 -7.74 6.07
CA THR A 116 -10.33 -8.37 7.13
C THR A 116 -9.38 -9.12 8.06
N ASP A 117 -9.72 -9.15 9.34
CA ASP A 117 -9.27 -10.21 10.23
C ASP A 117 -9.82 -11.53 9.69
N SER A 118 -9.11 -12.12 8.73
CA SER A 118 -9.37 -13.49 8.31
C SER A 118 -8.57 -14.42 9.23
N ASN A 119 -8.90 -14.43 10.53
CA ASN A 119 -8.77 -15.62 11.34
C ASN A 119 -9.99 -16.50 11.09
N GLY A 120 -9.81 -17.50 10.22
CA GLY A 120 -10.15 -18.87 10.61
C GLY A 120 -8.87 -19.49 11.16
#